data_AF-A0A8S9YSZ1-F1
#
_entry.id   AF-A0A8S9YSZ1-F1
#
_cell.length_a   1.000
_cell.length_b   1.000
_cell.length_c   1.000
_cell.angle_alpha   90.00
_cell.angle_beta   90.00
_cell.angle_gamma   90.00
#
_symmetry.space_group_name_H-M   'P 1'
#
loop_
_entity.id
_entity.type
_entity.pdbx_description
1 polymer ?
#
loop_
_entity_poly.entity_id
_entity_poly.type
_entity_poly.pdbx_seq_one_letter_code
_entity_poly.pdbx_strand_id
1 'polypeptide(L)'
;MPGLRVKSSSSRGLYRHKKHRSAKSDADGHYGQHSMITNSEEGIHISVASIAFAEQYSQLKTVHDVFEYGCNISKFLSCIGTRSSTDRSYSWLTYTEVNDKLRAFGSGLHKLVGWKPDSDNIIASYGRNSPAWLIAQLACAAYSYVFLPLYEALDMGALNLILKQTQPRVILCYSAKEAESVVRCQSLSTCLIIVRESEDADRLRGEYADRVKMFYFEEFLRQGTSNFQPETGD
;
A
#
# COMPACT_ATOMS: atom_id res chain seq x y z
N MET A 1 -36.49 44.04 24.44
CA MET A 1 -36.37 44.21 22.96
C MET A 1 -34.94 44.64 22.66
N PRO A 2 -34.34 44.24 21.53
CA PRO A 2 -33.74 42.96 21.11
C PRO A 2 -32.19 43.00 21.34
N GLY A 3 -31.31 42.02 21.07
CA GLY A 3 -31.35 40.79 20.28
C GLY A 3 -29.97 40.09 20.28
N LEU A 4 -29.96 38.89 19.69
CA LEU A 4 -28.91 37.87 19.62
C LEU A 4 -27.52 38.32 19.12
N ARG A 5 -26.45 37.63 19.58
CA ARG A 5 -25.70 36.65 18.74
C ARG A 5 -24.65 35.87 19.52
N VAL A 6 -24.86 34.55 19.58
CA VAL A 6 -23.83 33.53 19.82
C VAL A 6 -22.92 33.49 18.60
N LYS A 7 -21.60 33.57 18.79
CA LYS A 7 -20.62 33.09 17.81
C LYS A 7 -19.83 31.95 18.43
N SER A 8 -20.19 30.73 18.07
CA SER A 8 -19.31 29.58 18.14
C SER A 8 -18.21 29.78 17.09
N SER A 9 -16.94 29.74 17.50
CA SER A 9 -15.85 29.53 16.57
C SER A 9 -15.23 28.18 16.88
N SER A 10 -15.52 27.23 15.99
CA SER A 10 -14.87 25.94 15.91
C SER A 10 -13.42 26.19 15.48
N SER A 11 -12.49 26.16 16.45
CA SER A 11 -11.08 26.00 16.16
C SER A 11 -10.87 24.57 15.69
N ARG A 12 -10.93 24.36 14.37
CA ARG A 12 -10.39 23.15 13.73
C ARG A 12 -8.91 23.06 14.10
N GLY A 13 -8.59 22.20 15.05
CA GLY A 13 -7.22 21.87 15.40
C GLY A 13 -6.53 21.29 14.18
N LEU A 14 -5.70 22.10 13.51
CA LEU A 14 -4.68 21.59 12.61
C LEU A 14 -3.74 20.72 13.45
N TYR A 15 -3.83 19.41 13.28
CA TYR A 15 -2.84 18.47 13.77
C TYR A 15 -1.51 18.75 13.07
N ARG A 16 -0.69 19.64 13.64
CA ARG A 16 0.73 19.75 13.29
C ARG A 16 1.47 18.64 14.04
N HIS A 17 1.82 17.58 13.34
CA HIS A 17 2.79 16.60 13.83
C HIS A 17 4.08 17.37 14.15
N LYS A 18 4.52 17.37 15.42
CA LYS A 18 5.88 17.83 15.75
C LYS A 18 6.84 16.89 15.03
N LYS A 19 7.62 17.39 14.07
CA LYS A 19 8.74 16.63 13.48
C LYS A 19 9.65 16.22 14.65
N HIS A 20 9.73 14.91 14.93
CA HIS A 20 10.91 14.40 15.62
C HIS A 20 12.12 14.83 14.76
N ARG A 21 13.22 15.23 15.40
CA ARG A 21 14.48 15.57 14.71
C ARG A 21 15.02 14.33 14.00
N SER A 22 14.43 13.95 12.89
CA SER A 22 15.05 13.09 11.88
C SER A 22 16.04 13.93 11.10
N ALA A 23 17.15 13.32 10.67
CA ALA A 23 18.16 13.97 9.85
C ALA A 23 17.49 14.77 8.72
N LYS A 24 17.80 16.07 8.63
CA LYS A 24 17.36 16.89 7.49
C LYS A 24 17.99 16.28 6.24
N SER A 25 17.17 15.66 5.40
CA SER A 25 17.57 15.36 4.03
C SER A 25 17.47 16.64 3.20
N ASP A 26 18.28 16.80 2.15
CA ASP A 26 18.16 17.97 1.24
C ASP A 26 16.76 18.06 0.59
N ALA A 27 16.04 16.93 0.51
CA ALA A 27 14.66 16.87 0.07
C ALA A 27 13.67 17.57 1.04
N ASP A 28 13.97 17.61 2.35
CA ASP A 28 13.09 18.25 3.34
C ASP A 28 12.94 19.77 3.14
N GLY A 29 13.90 20.42 2.47
CA GLY A 29 13.87 21.87 2.21
C GLY A 29 12.75 22.32 1.28
N HIS A 30 12.19 21.39 0.49
CA HIS A 30 11.25 21.70 -0.59
C HIS A 30 9.78 21.50 -0.18
N TYR A 31 9.50 20.85 0.95
CA TYR A 31 8.11 20.57 1.39
C TYR A 31 7.28 21.83 1.71
N GLY A 32 7.93 23.00 1.87
CA GLY A 32 7.25 24.28 2.08
C GLY A 32 6.92 25.04 0.78
N GLN A 33 7.47 24.62 -0.36
CA GLN A 33 7.32 25.26 -1.66
C GLN A 33 7.18 24.17 -2.72
N HIS A 34 5.94 23.89 -3.14
CA HIS A 34 5.67 22.83 -4.12
C HIS A 34 6.00 23.26 -5.56
N SER A 35 6.10 24.56 -5.82
CA SER A 35 6.55 25.14 -7.10
C SER A 35 7.09 26.55 -6.88
N MET A 36 7.93 27.02 -7.80
CA MET A 36 8.39 28.41 -7.86
C MET A 36 7.72 29.11 -9.04
N ILE A 37 7.22 30.32 -8.82
CA ILE A 37 6.69 31.16 -9.89
C ILE A 37 7.88 31.83 -10.58
N THR A 38 8.05 31.58 -11.88
CA THR A 38 9.11 32.21 -12.69
C THR A 38 8.60 33.37 -13.52
N ASN A 39 7.32 33.34 -13.89
CA ASN A 39 6.61 34.47 -14.49
C ASN A 39 5.28 34.65 -13.76
N SER A 40 5.13 35.74 -13.00
CA SER A 40 3.92 36.05 -12.25
C SER A 40 2.77 36.58 -13.11
N GLU A 41 3.07 37.18 -14.27
CA GLU A 41 2.06 37.71 -15.18
C GLU A 41 1.39 36.59 -15.99
N GLU A 42 2.16 35.57 -16.37
CA GLU A 42 1.68 34.41 -17.13
C GLU A 42 1.30 33.22 -16.23
N GLY A 43 1.54 33.32 -14.92
CA GLY A 43 1.26 32.24 -13.96
C GLY A 43 2.09 30.98 -14.22
N ILE A 44 3.35 31.13 -14.66
CA ILE A 44 4.22 29.98 -14.95
C ILE A 44 4.88 29.49 -13.65
N HIS A 45 4.62 28.24 -13.33
CA HIS A 45 5.20 27.51 -12.20
C HIS A 45 6.24 26.50 -12.69
N ILE A 46 7.39 26.46 -12.02
CA ILE A 46 8.42 25.44 -12.24
C ILE A 46 8.64 24.59 -10.98
N SER A 47 9.24 23.42 -11.15
CA SER A 47 9.69 22.57 -10.05
C SER A 47 10.69 23.32 -9.17
N VAL A 48 10.57 23.14 -7.86
CA VAL A 48 11.57 23.65 -6.89
C VAL A 48 12.79 22.72 -6.85
N ALA A 49 12.63 21.46 -7.29
CA ALA A 49 13.75 20.54 -7.45
C ALA A 49 14.58 20.95 -8.67
N SER A 50 15.86 21.25 -8.45
CA SER A 50 16.80 21.60 -9.50
C SER A 50 17.18 20.40 -10.37
N ILE A 51 17.71 20.68 -11.57
CA ILE A 51 18.28 19.64 -12.43
C ILE A 51 19.39 18.88 -11.69
N ALA A 52 20.25 19.58 -10.95
CA ALA A 52 21.31 18.96 -10.14
C ALA A 52 20.76 18.00 -9.07
N PHE A 53 19.62 18.33 -8.45
CA PHE A 53 18.93 17.43 -7.53
C PHE A 53 18.43 16.17 -8.25
N ALA A 54 17.84 16.31 -9.45
CA ALA A 54 17.39 15.17 -10.24
C ALA A 54 18.56 14.29 -10.71
N GLU A 55 19.69 14.89 -11.11
CA GLU A 55 20.90 14.19 -11.54
C GLU A 55 21.52 13.35 -10.43
N GLN A 56 21.49 13.83 -9.18
CA GLN A 56 21.98 13.11 -7.99
C GLN A 56 21.30 11.75 -7.77
N TYR A 57 20.07 11.59 -8.26
CA TYR A 57 19.26 10.38 -8.10
C TYR A 57 18.93 9.72 -9.44
N SER A 58 19.67 10.04 -10.51
CA SER A 58 19.43 9.56 -11.88
C SER A 58 19.53 8.03 -12.06
N GLN A 59 20.17 7.34 -11.11
CA GLN A 59 20.26 5.89 -11.01
C GLN A 59 18.95 5.24 -10.52
N LEU A 60 18.08 5.97 -9.81
CA LEU A 60 16.80 5.47 -9.34
C LEU A 60 15.79 5.54 -10.50
N LYS A 61 15.45 4.39 -11.07
CA LYS A 61 14.57 4.26 -12.23
C LYS A 61 13.16 3.84 -11.84
N THR A 62 13.03 3.07 -10.75
CA THR A 62 11.77 2.45 -10.35
C THR A 62 11.37 2.87 -8.94
N VAL A 63 10.08 2.65 -8.61
CA VAL A 63 9.58 2.79 -7.23
C VAL A 63 10.32 1.86 -6.28
N HIS A 64 10.73 0.69 -6.77
CA HIS A 64 11.54 -0.26 -6.02
C HIS A 64 12.90 0.36 -5.64
N ASP A 65 13.64 0.92 -6.60
CA ASP A 65 14.95 1.53 -6.38
C ASP A 65 14.87 2.67 -5.33
N VAL A 66 13.78 3.45 -5.38
CA VAL A 66 13.53 4.52 -4.41
C VAL A 66 13.34 3.95 -3.00
N PHE A 67 12.55 2.88 -2.86
CA PHE A 67 12.36 2.23 -1.56
C PHE A 67 13.65 1.58 -1.06
N GLU A 68 14.38 0.87 -1.91
CA GLU A 68 15.65 0.22 -1.56
C GLU A 68 16.70 1.24 -1.10
N TYR A 69 16.87 2.33 -1.84
CA TYR A 69 17.75 3.43 -1.48
C TYR A 69 17.37 4.01 -0.11
N GLY A 70 16.07 4.29 0.09
CA GLY A 70 15.54 4.77 1.37
C GLY A 70 15.77 3.80 2.52
N CYS A 71 15.55 2.51 2.29
CA CYS A 71 15.81 1.44 3.23
C CYS A 71 17.28 1.40 3.63
N ASN A 72 18.20 1.50 2.67
CA ASN A 72 19.64 1.42 2.94
C ASN A 72 20.14 2.55 3.86
N ILE A 73 19.61 3.77 3.71
CA ILE A 73 20.00 4.92 4.55
C ILE A 73 19.19 5.04 5.85
N SER A 74 18.04 4.37 5.96
CA SER A 74 17.09 4.52 7.07
C SER A 74 16.74 3.20 7.78
N LYS A 75 17.55 2.15 7.62
CA LYS A 75 17.29 0.75 8.04
C LYS A 75 16.47 0.61 9.34
N PHE A 76 16.92 1.24 10.41
CA PHE A 76 16.33 1.10 11.76
C PHE A 76 15.36 2.23 12.14
N LEU A 77 15.05 3.15 11.23
CA LEU A 77 14.11 4.24 11.46
C LEU A 77 12.67 3.78 11.17
N SER A 78 11.70 4.46 11.77
CA SER A 78 10.28 4.20 11.56
C SER A 78 9.87 4.43 10.11
N CYS A 79 9.16 3.45 9.54
CA CYS A 79 8.68 3.44 8.16
C CYS A 79 7.14 3.45 8.10
N ILE A 80 6.48 2.37 8.56
CA ILE A 80 5.01 2.25 8.52
C ILE A 80 4.43 2.28 9.93
N GLY A 81 3.56 3.26 10.19
CA GLY A 81 2.89 3.44 11.48
C GLY A 81 1.46 2.91 11.49
N THR A 82 1.07 2.21 12.56
CA THR A 82 -0.30 1.75 12.82
C THR A 82 -0.78 2.19 14.19
N ARG A 83 -2.08 2.40 14.35
CA ARG A 83 -2.70 2.61 15.66
C ARG A 83 -4.04 1.90 15.70
N SER A 84 -4.38 1.34 16.86
CA SER A 84 -5.67 0.68 17.08
C SER A 84 -6.84 1.67 17.17
N SER A 85 -6.58 2.87 17.67
CA SER A 85 -7.57 3.93 17.84
C SER A 85 -6.90 5.32 17.85
N THR A 86 -7.70 6.38 17.74
CA THR A 86 -7.21 7.77 17.62
C THR A 86 -6.48 8.29 18.85
N ASP A 87 -6.76 7.73 20.01
CA ASP A 87 -6.19 8.06 21.33
C ASP A 87 -4.89 7.29 21.62
N ARG A 88 -4.56 6.26 20.84
CA ARG A 88 -3.38 5.42 21.05
C ARG A 88 -2.18 5.90 20.23
N SER A 89 -0.99 5.67 20.78
CA SER A 89 0.27 5.91 20.08
C SER A 89 0.41 4.98 18.88
N TYR A 90 1.18 5.43 17.89
CA TYR A 90 1.54 4.59 16.76
C TYR A 90 2.52 3.48 17.19
N SER A 91 2.27 2.26 16.71
CA SER A 91 3.26 1.20 16.60
C SER A 91 3.91 1.30 15.21
N TRP A 92 5.22 1.19 15.15
CA TRP A 92 6.00 1.41 13.93
C TRP A 92 6.73 0.15 13.50
N LEU A 93 6.65 -0.15 12.21
CA LEU A 93 7.60 -1.02 11.54
C LEU A 93 8.79 -0.17 11.06
N THR A 94 10.00 -0.69 11.23
CA THR A 94 11.24 -0.14 10.67
C THR A 94 11.33 -0.38 9.17
N TYR A 95 12.21 0.34 8.46
CA TYR A 95 12.47 0.07 7.04
C TYR A 95 12.91 -1.38 6.80
N THR A 96 13.79 -1.92 7.64
CA THR A 96 14.22 -3.33 7.55
C THR A 96 13.04 -4.30 7.69
N GLU A 97 12.17 -4.10 8.70
CA GLU A 97 11.01 -5.00 8.89
C GLU A 97 10.02 -4.92 7.72
N VAL A 98 9.83 -3.73 7.14
CA VAL A 98 9.02 -3.57 5.92
C VAL A 98 9.66 -4.29 4.74
N ASN A 99 10.98 -4.18 4.60
CA ASN A 99 11.74 -4.89 3.56
C ASN A 99 11.66 -6.42 3.72
N ASP A 100 11.77 -6.94 4.94
CA ASP A 100 11.63 -8.38 5.18
C ASP A 100 10.22 -8.87 4.83
N LYS A 101 9.18 -8.09 5.20
CA LYS A 101 7.79 -8.42 4.87
C LYS A 101 7.49 -8.32 3.37
N LEU A 102 8.02 -7.33 2.65
CA LEU A 102 7.79 -7.21 1.20
C LEU A 102 8.46 -8.36 0.44
N ARG A 103 9.68 -8.75 0.83
CA ARG A 103 10.42 -9.87 0.23
C ARG A 103 9.72 -11.20 0.48
N ALA A 104 9.22 -11.39 1.69
CA ALA A 104 8.40 -12.54 2.04
C ALA A 104 7.10 -12.58 1.21
N PHE A 105 6.40 -11.45 1.09
CA PHE A 105 5.17 -11.37 0.29
C PHE A 105 5.41 -11.68 -1.19
N GLY A 106 6.41 -11.05 -1.81
CA GLY A 106 6.75 -11.25 -3.21
C GLY A 106 7.23 -12.67 -3.52
N SER A 107 8.05 -13.25 -2.63
CA SER A 107 8.43 -14.67 -2.71
C SER A 107 7.20 -15.60 -2.60
N GLY A 108 6.26 -15.27 -1.72
CA GLY A 108 4.98 -15.96 -1.61
C GLY A 108 4.16 -15.90 -2.90
N LEU A 109 4.08 -14.73 -3.54
CA LEU A 109 3.40 -14.57 -4.83
C LEU A 109 4.04 -15.43 -5.92
N HIS A 110 5.38 -15.38 -6.03
CA HIS A 110 6.10 -16.18 -7.01
C HIS A 110 5.86 -17.69 -6.83
N LYS A 111 5.80 -18.19 -5.59
CA LYS A 111 5.46 -19.61 -5.34
C LYS A 111 4.01 -19.94 -5.64
N LEU A 112 3.09 -19.04 -5.27
CA LEU A 112 1.66 -19.31 -5.35
C LEU A 112 1.16 -19.26 -6.79
N VAL A 113 1.55 -18.23 -7.53
CA VAL A 113 1.06 -17.98 -8.88
C VAL A 113 2.17 -17.99 -9.94
N GLY A 114 3.44 -17.83 -9.55
CA GLY A 114 4.53 -17.68 -10.51
C GLY A 114 4.39 -16.44 -11.38
N TRP A 115 5.34 -16.25 -12.29
CA TRP A 115 5.25 -15.19 -13.29
C TRP A 115 4.73 -15.75 -14.62
N LYS A 116 3.73 -15.11 -15.20
CA LYS A 116 3.16 -15.51 -16.49
C LYS A 116 3.64 -14.58 -17.61
N PRO A 117 4.38 -15.06 -18.62
CA PRO A 117 4.70 -14.28 -19.79
C PRO A 117 3.45 -13.76 -20.50
N ASP A 118 3.57 -12.59 -21.14
CA ASP A 118 2.49 -11.97 -21.94
C ASP A 118 1.19 -11.74 -21.17
N SER A 119 1.30 -11.47 -19.86
CA SER A 119 0.20 -11.15 -18.96
C SER A 119 0.58 -9.99 -18.05
N ASP A 120 -0.41 -9.17 -17.69
CA ASP A 120 -0.21 -8.05 -16.76
C ASP A 120 0.11 -8.51 -15.33
N ASN A 121 -0.03 -9.82 -15.01
CA ASN A 121 0.26 -10.38 -13.69
C ASN A 121 -0.34 -9.55 -12.55
N ILE A 122 -1.64 -9.30 -12.61
CA ILE A 122 -2.31 -8.34 -11.71
C ILE A 122 -2.52 -8.96 -10.32
N ILE A 123 -2.14 -8.22 -9.30
CA ILE A 123 -2.42 -8.49 -7.88
C ILE A 123 -3.30 -7.35 -7.37
N ALA A 124 -4.52 -7.67 -6.96
CA ALA A 124 -5.43 -6.65 -6.47
C ALA A 124 -5.41 -6.57 -4.93
N SER A 125 -5.80 -5.42 -4.40
CA SER A 125 -6.16 -5.25 -3.01
C SER A 125 -7.56 -4.70 -2.91
N TYR A 126 -8.38 -5.19 -1.99
CA TYR A 126 -9.74 -4.73 -1.80
C TYR A 126 -9.99 -4.39 -0.32
N GLY A 127 -10.27 -3.12 -0.06
CA GLY A 127 -10.59 -2.61 1.27
C GLY A 127 -9.96 -1.25 1.56
N ARG A 128 -9.83 -0.94 2.85
CA ARG A 128 -9.22 0.31 3.33
C ARG A 128 -7.69 0.25 3.35
N ASN A 129 -7.06 1.42 3.34
CA ASN A 129 -5.62 1.57 3.49
C ASN A 129 -5.13 0.88 4.78
N SER A 130 -4.09 0.07 4.64
CA SER A 130 -3.49 -0.71 5.72
C SER A 130 -1.98 -0.93 5.47
N PRO A 131 -1.20 -1.35 6.49
CA PRO A 131 0.20 -1.74 6.27
C PRO A 131 0.35 -2.87 5.26
N ALA A 132 -0.52 -3.89 5.34
CA ALA A 132 -0.50 -5.02 4.43
C ALA A 132 -0.70 -4.58 2.97
N TRP A 133 -1.57 -3.60 2.74
CA TRP A 133 -1.78 -2.98 1.44
C TRP A 133 -0.50 -2.33 0.89
N LEU A 134 0.18 -1.51 1.71
CA LEU A 134 1.42 -0.85 1.30
C LEU A 134 2.57 -1.85 1.06
N ILE A 135 2.69 -2.86 1.93
CA ILE A 135 3.68 -3.93 1.78
C ILE A 135 3.44 -4.70 0.47
N ALA A 136 2.18 -5.05 0.17
CA ALA A 136 1.84 -5.73 -1.07
C ALA A 136 2.14 -4.87 -2.31
N GLN A 137 1.88 -3.56 -2.26
CA GLN A 137 2.22 -2.64 -3.34
C GLN A 137 3.74 -2.59 -3.59
N LEU A 138 4.54 -2.45 -2.53
CA LEU A 138 6.01 -2.45 -2.63
C LEU A 138 6.53 -3.79 -3.16
N ALA A 139 5.98 -4.90 -2.68
CA ALA A 139 6.34 -6.23 -3.16
C ALA A 139 5.98 -6.43 -4.65
N CYS A 140 4.84 -5.90 -5.11
CA CYS A 140 4.48 -5.96 -6.52
C CYS A 140 5.49 -5.17 -7.37
N ALA A 141 5.94 -4.01 -6.91
CA ALA A 141 6.98 -3.24 -7.59
C ALA A 141 8.32 -3.99 -7.64
N ALA A 142 8.73 -4.66 -6.56
CA ALA A 142 9.98 -5.42 -6.48
C ALA A 142 9.98 -6.71 -7.32
N TYR A 143 8.81 -7.35 -7.47
CA TYR A 143 8.66 -8.64 -8.15
C TYR A 143 7.93 -8.55 -9.51
N SER A 144 7.87 -7.36 -10.11
CA SER A 144 7.28 -7.11 -11.44
C SER A 144 5.83 -7.58 -11.60
N TYR A 145 5.01 -7.37 -10.57
CA TYR A 145 3.56 -7.54 -10.63
C TYR A 145 2.86 -6.18 -10.77
N VAL A 146 1.72 -6.14 -11.44
CA VAL A 146 0.87 -4.94 -11.49
C VAL A 146 -0.04 -4.91 -10.26
N PHE A 147 0.01 -3.82 -9.49
CA PHE A 147 -0.81 -3.66 -8.30
C PHE A 147 -2.11 -2.90 -8.60
N LEU A 148 -3.27 -3.49 -8.27
CA LEU A 148 -4.61 -2.92 -8.49
C LEU A 148 -5.32 -2.59 -7.16
N PRO A 149 -5.35 -1.32 -6.73
CA PRO A 149 -6.07 -0.93 -5.53
C PRO A 149 -7.58 -0.75 -5.77
N LEU A 150 -8.41 -1.41 -4.97
CA LEU A 150 -9.88 -1.33 -4.97
C LEU A 150 -10.39 -0.86 -3.61
N TYR A 151 -11.23 0.18 -3.60
CA TYR A 151 -11.79 0.73 -2.38
C TYR A 151 -13.07 0.01 -1.95
N GLU A 152 -13.30 -0.08 -0.63
CA GLU A 152 -14.49 -0.73 -0.04
C GLU A 152 -15.84 -0.08 -0.39
N ALA A 153 -15.82 1.12 -0.98
CA ALA A 153 -17.02 1.86 -1.38
C ALA A 153 -17.61 1.43 -2.73
N LEU A 154 -16.95 0.52 -3.44
CA LEU A 154 -17.46 -0.01 -4.70
C LEU A 154 -18.73 -0.83 -4.47
N ASP A 155 -19.76 -0.60 -5.28
CA ASP A 155 -20.90 -1.50 -5.31
C ASP A 155 -20.53 -2.84 -5.97
N MET A 156 -21.40 -3.84 -5.77
CA MET A 156 -21.17 -5.20 -6.27
C MET A 156 -21.09 -5.29 -7.79
N GLY A 157 -21.81 -4.43 -8.53
CA GLY A 157 -21.79 -4.41 -9.98
C GLY A 157 -20.46 -3.89 -10.52
N ALA A 158 -19.99 -2.78 -9.95
CA ALA A 158 -18.69 -2.19 -10.26
C ALA A 158 -17.54 -3.14 -9.90
N LEU A 159 -17.58 -3.75 -8.70
CA LEU A 159 -16.60 -4.74 -8.28
C LEU A 159 -16.55 -5.91 -9.27
N ASN A 160 -17.70 -6.48 -9.63
CA ASN A 160 -17.77 -7.58 -10.59
C ASN A 160 -17.19 -7.21 -11.96
N LEU A 161 -17.54 -6.03 -12.47
CA LEU A 161 -17.04 -5.56 -13.76
C LEU A 161 -15.51 -5.43 -13.76
N ILE A 162 -14.95 -4.81 -12.72
CA ILE A 162 -13.50 -4.64 -12.58
C ILE A 162 -12.82 -6.01 -12.50
N LEU A 163 -13.28 -6.89 -11.60
CA LEU A 163 -12.69 -8.21 -11.42
C LEU A 163 -12.78 -9.08 -12.69
N LYS A 164 -13.83 -8.93 -13.49
CA LYS A 164 -14.00 -9.64 -14.76
C LYS A 164 -13.04 -9.11 -15.83
N GLN A 165 -12.83 -7.80 -15.87
CA GLN A 165 -11.97 -7.15 -16.86
C GLN A 165 -10.48 -7.33 -16.54
N THR A 166 -10.10 -7.22 -15.26
CA THR A 166 -8.69 -7.24 -14.85
C THR A 166 -8.19 -8.64 -14.48
N GLN A 167 -9.08 -9.59 -14.20
CA GLN A 167 -8.75 -10.98 -13.88
C GLN A 167 -7.54 -11.11 -12.93
N PRO A 168 -7.57 -10.46 -11.75
CA PRO A 168 -6.44 -10.48 -10.83
C PRO A 168 -6.14 -11.91 -10.40
N ARG A 169 -4.86 -12.24 -10.29
CA ARG A 169 -4.40 -13.58 -9.94
C ARG A 169 -4.53 -13.86 -8.44
N VAL A 170 -4.35 -12.80 -7.64
CA VAL A 170 -4.52 -12.79 -6.19
C VAL A 170 -5.23 -11.52 -5.78
N ILE A 171 -6.12 -11.60 -4.80
CA ILE A 171 -6.79 -10.44 -4.21
C ILE A 171 -6.52 -10.40 -2.70
N LEU A 172 -5.85 -9.34 -2.24
CA LEU A 172 -5.65 -9.02 -0.84
C LEU A 172 -6.89 -8.32 -0.28
N CYS A 173 -7.73 -9.06 0.44
CA CYS A 173 -8.95 -8.57 1.07
C CYS A 173 -8.65 -8.07 2.49
N TYR A 174 -9.09 -6.85 2.84
CA TYR A 174 -8.83 -6.30 4.17
C TYR A 174 -9.50 -7.12 5.29
N SER A 175 -10.73 -7.59 5.09
CA SER A 175 -11.46 -8.41 6.05
C SER A 175 -12.34 -9.47 5.38
N ALA A 176 -13.03 -10.28 6.18
CA ALA A 176 -14.00 -11.28 5.71
C ALA A 176 -15.10 -10.67 4.82
N LYS A 177 -15.54 -9.44 5.10
CA LYS A 177 -16.56 -8.74 4.32
C LYS A 177 -16.13 -8.51 2.87
N GLU A 178 -14.89 -8.06 2.68
CA GLU A 178 -14.33 -7.84 1.35
C GLU A 178 -14.15 -9.16 0.61
N ALA A 179 -13.65 -10.19 1.30
CA ALA A 179 -13.49 -11.53 0.74
C ALA A 179 -14.85 -12.14 0.32
N GLU A 180 -15.89 -11.99 1.15
CA GLU A 180 -17.24 -12.45 0.86
C GLU A 180 -17.81 -11.77 -0.41
N SER A 181 -17.57 -10.47 -0.56
CA SER A 181 -17.98 -9.74 -1.76
C SER A 181 -17.28 -10.28 -3.02
N VAL A 182 -15.99 -10.62 -2.91
CA VAL A 182 -15.22 -11.18 -4.02
C VAL A 182 -15.73 -12.57 -4.42
N VAL A 183 -15.97 -13.48 -3.47
CA VAL A 183 -16.48 -14.83 -3.79
C VAL A 183 -17.88 -14.79 -4.40
N ARG A 184 -18.68 -13.75 -4.12
CA ARG A 184 -19.99 -13.54 -4.74
C ARG A 184 -19.91 -13.01 -6.18
N CYS A 185 -18.82 -12.34 -6.55
CA CYS A 185 -18.61 -11.77 -7.88
C CYS A 185 -17.91 -12.72 -8.86
N GLN A 186 -16.94 -13.52 -8.40
CA GLN A 186 -16.03 -14.26 -9.28
C GLN A 186 -16.22 -15.78 -9.26
N SER A 187 -16.01 -16.40 -10.42
CA SER A 187 -15.86 -17.86 -10.57
C SER A 187 -14.41 -18.30 -10.27
N LEU A 188 -14.12 -18.51 -8.99
CA LEU A 188 -13.27 -19.57 -8.41
C LEU A 188 -11.77 -19.71 -8.76
N SER A 189 -11.17 -19.03 -9.75
CA SER A 189 -9.74 -19.23 -10.07
C SER A 189 -8.75 -18.32 -9.31
N THR A 190 -9.25 -17.35 -8.54
CA THR A 190 -8.44 -16.33 -7.88
C THR A 190 -8.13 -16.73 -6.44
N CYS A 191 -6.87 -16.63 -6.01
CA CYS A 191 -6.51 -16.84 -4.60
C CYS A 191 -6.80 -15.59 -3.78
N LEU A 192 -7.26 -15.76 -2.53
CA LEU A 192 -7.51 -14.64 -1.62
C LEU A 192 -6.50 -14.64 -0.48
N ILE A 193 -6.07 -13.44 -0.08
CA ILE A 193 -5.29 -13.22 1.14
C ILE A 193 -6.12 -12.30 2.03
N ILE A 194 -6.46 -12.73 3.25
CA ILE A 194 -7.27 -11.97 4.20
C ILE A 194 -6.33 -11.31 5.22
N VAL A 195 -6.41 -9.98 5.35
CA VAL A 195 -5.55 -9.20 6.25
C VAL A 195 -5.99 -9.32 7.71
N ARG A 196 -7.30 -9.23 7.97
CA ARG A 196 -7.85 -9.32 9.32
C ARG A 196 -8.42 -10.71 9.61
N GLU A 197 -7.76 -11.41 10.52
CA GLU A 197 -8.27 -12.64 11.12
C GLU A 197 -9.58 -12.36 11.90
N SER A 198 -10.56 -13.26 11.74
CA SER A 198 -11.87 -13.20 12.41
C SER A 198 -12.61 -14.53 12.25
N GLU A 199 -13.57 -14.81 13.13
CA GLU A 199 -14.42 -16.00 13.01
C GLU A 199 -15.19 -16.06 11.68
N ASP A 200 -15.61 -14.89 11.16
CA ASP A 200 -16.24 -14.78 9.85
C ASP A 200 -15.28 -15.19 8.72
N ALA A 201 -14.00 -14.84 8.83
CA ALA A 201 -12.99 -15.23 7.86
C ALA A 201 -12.71 -16.74 7.93
N ASP A 202 -12.68 -17.33 9.13
CA ASP A 202 -12.52 -18.77 9.30
C ASP A 202 -13.71 -19.55 8.72
N ARG A 203 -14.94 -19.08 8.96
CA ARG A 203 -16.15 -19.65 8.36
C ARG A 203 -16.10 -19.58 6.85
N LEU A 204 -15.78 -18.41 6.28
CA LEU A 204 -15.69 -18.21 4.83
C LEU A 204 -14.63 -19.13 4.20
N ARG A 205 -13.45 -19.24 4.83
CA ARG A 205 -12.38 -20.13 4.39
C ARG A 205 -12.82 -21.60 4.40
N GLY A 206 -13.57 -22.03 5.41
CA GLY A 206 -14.12 -23.39 5.50
C GLY A 206 -15.20 -23.67 4.46
N GLU A 207 -16.15 -22.75 4.28
CA GLU A 207 -17.26 -22.88 3.33
C GLU A 207 -16.80 -22.96 1.87
N TYR A 208 -15.74 -22.21 1.52
CA TYR A 208 -15.22 -22.12 0.15
C TYR A 208 -13.89 -22.87 -0.06
N ALA A 209 -13.47 -23.73 0.87
CA ALA A 209 -12.17 -24.41 0.83
C ALA A 209 -11.92 -25.19 -0.47
N ASP A 210 -12.96 -25.86 -1.00
CA ASP A 210 -12.88 -26.67 -2.23
C ASP A 210 -12.85 -25.83 -3.51
N ARG A 211 -13.09 -24.51 -3.39
CA ARG A 211 -13.36 -23.61 -4.52
C ARG A 211 -12.38 -22.46 -4.61
N VAL A 212 -11.90 -21.94 -3.49
CA VAL A 212 -11.06 -20.75 -3.42
C VAL A 212 -9.97 -20.98 -2.38
N LYS A 213 -8.71 -20.85 -2.80
CA LYS A 213 -7.59 -20.89 -1.87
C LYS A 213 -7.52 -19.57 -1.10
N MET A 214 -7.66 -19.64 0.22
CA MET A 214 -7.58 -18.48 1.10
C MET A 214 -6.47 -18.63 2.12
N PHE A 215 -5.73 -17.55 2.35
CA PHE A 215 -4.67 -17.47 3.37
C PHE A 215 -4.87 -16.26 4.26
N TYR A 216 -4.39 -16.33 5.49
CA TYR A 216 -4.17 -15.10 6.26
C TYR A 216 -2.88 -14.40 5.83
N PHE A 217 -2.82 -13.08 5.97
CA PHE A 217 -1.67 -12.29 5.54
C PHE A 217 -0.37 -12.76 6.22
N GLU A 218 -0.34 -12.90 7.55
CA GLU A 218 0.86 -13.36 8.27
C GLU A 218 1.18 -14.83 7.97
N GLU A 219 0.16 -15.66 7.69
CA GLU A 219 0.37 -17.03 7.21
C GLU A 219 1.08 -17.04 5.84
N PHE A 220 0.62 -16.21 4.92
CA PHE A 220 1.18 -16.07 3.58
C PHE A 220 2.63 -15.57 3.61
N LEU A 221 2.92 -14.58 4.47
CA LEU A 221 4.30 -14.10 4.67
C LEU A 221 5.23 -15.23 5.14
N ARG A 222 4.81 -16.05 6.12
CA ARG A 222 5.62 -17.19 6.60
C ARG A 222 5.94 -18.19 5.49
N GLN A 223 5.01 -18.47 4.60
CA GLN A 223 5.24 -19.35 3.44
C GLN A 223 6.27 -18.75 2.46
N GLY A 224 6.29 -17.42 2.33
CA GLY A 224 7.31 -16.69 1.59
C GLY A 224 8.72 -16.87 2.14
N THR A 225 8.88 -16.67 3.46
CA THR A 225 10.17 -16.71 4.16
C THR A 225 10.89 -18.05 4.07
N SER A 226 10.17 -19.18 3.97
CA SER A 226 10.79 -20.51 3.94
C SER A 226 11.65 -20.82 2.71
N ASN A 227 11.60 -19.97 1.65
CA ASN A 227 12.47 -20.07 0.48
C ASN A 227 12.36 -18.76 -0.33
N PHE A 228 13.21 -17.78 -0.02
CA PHE A 228 13.17 -16.48 -0.71
C PHE A 228 13.43 -16.63 -2.20
N GLN A 229 12.64 -15.94 -3.00
CA GLN A 229 12.89 -15.79 -4.43
C GLN A 229 13.59 -14.46 -4.67
N PRO A 230 14.53 -14.40 -5.63
CA PRO A 230 15.19 -13.15 -5.98
C PRO A 230 14.15 -12.13 -6.47
N GLU A 231 14.43 -10.85 -6.22
CA GLU A 231 13.65 -9.74 -6.76
C GLU A 231 13.92 -9.65 -8.28
N THR A 232 13.03 -9.02 -9.04
CA THR A 232 13.24 -8.98 -10.50
C THR A 232 14.36 -8.01 -10.84
N GLY A 233 15.46 -8.50 -11.39
CA GLY A 233 16.63 -7.69 -11.76
C GLY A 233 17.91 -8.00 -10.99
N ASP A 234 17.87 -8.91 -10.02
CA ASP A 234 19.04 -9.53 -9.38
C ASP A 234 19.66 -10.66 -10.22
#